data_AF-A0ABD1QW17-F1
#
_entry.id   AF-A0ABD1QW17-F1
#
_cell.length_a   1.000
_cell.length_b   1.000
_cell.length_c   1.000
_cell.angle_alpha   90.00
_cell.angle_beta   90.00
_cell.angle_gamma   90.00
#
_symmetry.space_group_name_H-M   'P 1'
#
loop_
_entity.id
_entity.type
_entity.pdbx_description
1 polymer ?
#
loop_
_entity_poly.entity_id
_entity_poly.type
_entity_poly.pdbx_seq_one_letter_code
_entity_poly.pdbx_strand_id
1 'polypeptide(L)'
;MQPDRPDELNRIEESGGRVLFWDGARVLGVLAMSRAIGDGYLKPFVISEPEVTITDRTAEDECLILASDGLWDVVSNETACGVARMCLQSLKPPSPPRSPGNDITVTAAGESSDKACSDASILLTKLALARHSTDTASSLRETRGWGGVGWGGTFFFFEYKN
;
A
#
# COMPACT_ATOMS: atom_id res chain seq x y z
N MET A 1 9.08 7.52 -0.32
CA MET A 1 9.26 8.45 -1.46
C MET A 1 10.65 8.23 -2.03
N GLN A 2 10.74 7.87 -3.32
CA GLN A 2 11.98 7.41 -3.94
C GLN A 2 12.97 8.56 -4.17
N PRO A 3 14.25 8.43 -3.76
CA PRO A 3 15.25 9.51 -3.90
C PRO A 3 15.56 9.94 -5.33
N ASP A 4 15.36 9.07 -6.30
CA ASP A 4 15.59 9.29 -7.74
C ASP A 4 14.38 9.92 -8.46
N ARG A 5 13.28 10.21 -7.75
CA ARG A 5 12.18 11.01 -8.30
C ARG A 5 12.72 12.40 -8.69
N PRO A 6 12.49 12.92 -9.91
CA PRO A 6 13.21 14.09 -10.41
C PRO A 6 13.15 15.35 -9.51
N ASP A 7 11.99 15.62 -8.91
CA ASP A 7 11.81 16.73 -7.97
C ASP A 7 12.56 16.51 -6.65
N GLU A 8 12.54 15.29 -6.11
CA GLU A 8 13.28 14.95 -4.89
C GLU A 8 14.79 14.92 -5.11
N LEU A 9 15.24 14.39 -6.25
CA LEU A 9 16.63 14.38 -6.66
C LEU A 9 17.18 15.80 -6.73
N ASN A 10 16.49 16.68 -7.46
CA ASN A 10 16.87 18.09 -7.58
C ASN A 10 16.94 18.75 -6.20
N ARG A 11 15.92 18.56 -5.35
CA ARG A 11 15.91 19.12 -3.98
C ARG A 11 17.10 18.64 -3.15
N ILE A 12 17.43 17.35 -3.21
CA ILE A 12 18.56 16.76 -2.48
C ILE A 12 19.87 17.39 -2.96
N GLU A 13 20.06 17.51 -4.27
CA GLU A 13 21.27 18.08 -4.89
C GLU A 13 21.43 19.59 -4.61
N GLU A 14 20.34 20.36 -4.70
CA GLU A 14 20.30 21.78 -4.34
C GLU A 14 20.65 22.02 -2.87
N SER A 15 20.34 21.04 -2.01
CA SER A 15 20.70 21.07 -0.58
C SER A 15 22.16 20.66 -0.34
N GLY A 16 22.93 20.32 -1.38
CA GLY A 16 24.32 19.85 -1.29
C GLY A 16 24.46 18.34 -1.03
N GLY A 17 23.36 17.60 -1.09
CA GLY A 17 23.33 16.15 -0.94
C GLY A 17 23.61 15.43 -2.26
N ARG A 18 23.65 14.10 -2.23
CA ARG A 18 23.72 13.25 -3.42
C ARG A 18 22.85 12.01 -3.27
N VAL A 19 22.36 11.50 -4.39
CA VAL A 19 21.72 10.19 -4.49
C VAL A 19 22.72 9.20 -5.08
N LEU A 20 22.95 8.09 -4.38
CA LEU A 20 23.87 7.03 -4.80
C LEU A 20 23.07 5.74 -5.08
N PHE A 21 23.42 5.04 -6.15
CA PHE A 21 22.77 3.80 -6.55
C PHE A 21 23.53 2.60 -5.97
N TRP A 22 23.14 2.18 -4.78
CA TRP A 22 23.68 1.01 -4.07
C TRP A 22 22.51 0.13 -3.64
N ASP A 23 22.17 -0.84 -4.49
CA ASP A 23 20.97 -1.67 -4.31
C ASP A 23 19.72 -0.80 -4.15
N GLY A 24 19.47 0.02 -5.19
CA GLY A 24 18.47 1.08 -5.21
C GLY A 24 19.05 2.48 -4.98
N ALA A 25 18.22 3.50 -5.25
CA ALA A 25 18.56 4.90 -5.04
C ALA A 25 18.55 5.23 -3.54
N ARG A 26 19.65 5.79 -3.02
CA ARG A 26 19.81 6.11 -1.60
C ARG A 26 20.38 7.51 -1.38
N VAL A 27 19.79 8.26 -0.46
CA VAL A 27 20.31 9.57 -0.01
C VAL A 27 21.63 9.36 0.72
N LEU A 28 22.70 9.96 0.21
CA LEU A 28 24.08 9.79 0.66
C LEU A 28 24.54 8.32 0.72
N GLY A 29 23.88 7.42 -0.03
CA GLY A 29 24.15 5.98 0.05
C GLY A 29 23.59 5.29 1.30
N VAL A 30 22.87 6.01 2.18
CA VAL A 30 22.38 5.49 3.46
C VAL A 30 20.91 5.08 3.38
N LEU A 31 20.02 6.04 3.12
CA LEU A 31 18.57 5.84 3.25
C LEU A 31 17.90 5.74 1.88
N ALA A 32 17.10 4.70 1.65
CA ALA A 32 16.35 4.49 0.41
C ALA A 32 15.07 5.35 0.29
N MET A 33 14.97 6.42 1.08
CA MET A 33 13.85 7.35 1.07
C MET A 33 14.38 8.79 1.15
N SER A 34 13.73 9.69 0.41
CA SER A 34 14.05 11.12 0.44
C SER A 34 13.32 11.88 1.56
N ARG A 35 12.27 11.28 2.12
CA ARG A 35 11.47 11.86 3.21
C ARG A 35 11.20 10.82 4.30
N ALA A 36 11.45 11.21 5.54
CA ALA A 36 11.25 10.36 6.71
C ALA A 36 11.02 11.21 7.97
N ILE A 37 10.24 10.66 8.91
CA ILE A 37 10.15 11.21 10.26
C ILE A 37 11.33 10.66 11.05
N GLY A 38 12.19 11.55 11.56
CA GLY A 38 13.42 11.17 12.24
C GLY A 38 14.66 11.52 11.42
N ASP A 39 15.65 10.61 11.41
CA ASP A 39 16.89 10.69 10.63
C ASP A 39 17.60 12.05 10.68
N GLY A 40 17.71 12.62 11.89
CA GLY A 40 18.25 13.96 12.11
C GLY A 40 19.67 14.17 11.55
N TYR A 41 20.47 13.11 11.46
CA TYR A 41 21.83 13.15 10.89
C TYR A 41 21.85 13.23 9.36
N LEU A 42 20.73 12.96 8.68
CA LEU A 42 20.55 13.13 7.23
C LEU A 42 19.86 14.45 6.86
N LYS A 43 19.55 15.30 7.83
CA LYS A 43 19.05 16.65 7.55
C LYS A 43 20.21 17.52 7.01
N PRO A 44 19.98 18.36 5.98
CA PRO A 44 18.67 18.72 5.41
C PRO A 44 18.20 17.86 4.22
N PHE A 45 18.96 16.84 3.82
CA PHE A 45 18.68 16.06 2.60
C PHE A 45 17.40 15.21 2.72
N VAL A 46 17.20 14.61 3.90
CA VAL A 46 15.95 13.92 4.26
C VAL A 46 15.07 14.86 5.08
N ILE A 47 13.87 15.10 4.57
CA ILE A 47 12.88 16.00 5.22
C ILE A 47 11.71 15.21 5.79
N SER A 48 11.04 15.78 6.79
CA SER A 48 9.87 15.16 7.43
C SER A 48 8.55 15.73 6.91
N GLU A 49 8.58 16.63 5.93
CA GLU A 49 7.41 17.28 5.36
C GLU A 49 6.69 16.33 4.38
N PRO A 50 5.42 15.96 4.64
CA PRO A 50 4.67 15.08 3.75
C PRO A 50 4.30 15.78 2.43
N GLU A 51 3.96 14.98 1.42
CA GLU A 51 3.25 15.47 0.25
C GLU A 51 1.74 15.34 0.52
N VAL A 52 1.00 16.44 0.41
CA VAL A 52 -0.43 16.50 0.72
C VAL A 52 -1.21 16.73 -0.56
N THR A 53 -2.15 15.84 -0.86
CA THR A 53 -3.10 15.98 -1.97
C THR A 53 -4.51 15.97 -1.41
N ILE A 54 -5.37 16.84 -1.93
CA ILE A 54 -6.80 16.90 -1.61
C ILE A 54 -7.56 16.52 -2.88
N THR A 55 -8.39 15.49 -2.79
CA THR A 55 -9.19 14.99 -3.91
C THR A 55 -10.64 14.91 -3.48
N ASP A 56 -11.53 15.53 -4.25
CA ASP A 56 -12.97 15.43 -4.02
C ASP A 56 -13.46 14.04 -4.40
N ARG A 57 -14.26 13.45 -3.51
CA ARG A 57 -14.85 12.13 -3.75
C ARG A 57 -15.97 12.23 -4.78
N THR A 58 -15.99 11.30 -5.72
CA THR A 58 -17.08 11.15 -6.68
C THR A 58 -17.91 9.89 -6.39
N ALA A 59 -19.04 9.74 -7.07
CA ALA A 59 -19.90 8.56 -6.91
C ALA A 59 -19.27 7.29 -7.49
N GLU A 60 -18.25 7.45 -8.33
CA GLU A 60 -17.48 6.39 -8.96
C GLU A 60 -16.36 5.84 -8.07
N ASP A 61 -16.02 6.53 -6.96
CA ASP A 61 -14.98 6.08 -6.04
C ASP A 61 -15.46 4.89 -5.18
N GLU A 62 -14.91 3.71 -5.48
CA GLU A 62 -15.28 2.45 -4.82
C GLU A 62 -14.51 2.19 -3.53
N CYS A 63 -13.19 2.42 -3.52
CA CYS A 63 -12.33 2.18 -2.37
C CYS A 63 -11.00 2.95 -2.44
N LEU A 64 -10.32 3.07 -1.29
CA LEU A 64 -8.95 3.60 -1.18
C LEU A 64 -8.01 2.50 -0.69
N ILE A 65 -6.95 2.23 -1.44
CA ILE A 65 -5.93 1.23 -1.06
C ILE A 65 -4.71 1.97 -0.51
N LEU A 66 -4.43 1.78 0.77
CA LEU A 66 -3.19 2.22 1.41
C LEU A 66 -2.33 0.99 1.73
N ALA A 67 -1.08 1.03 1.29
CA ALA A 67 -0.13 -0.05 1.50
C ALA A 67 1.31 0.47 1.43
N SER A 68 2.24 -0.27 2.04
CA SER A 68 3.67 -0.03 1.90
C SER A 68 4.18 -0.48 0.53
N ASP A 69 5.40 -0.06 0.20
CA ASP A 69 6.18 -0.49 -0.97
C ASP A 69 6.16 -2.00 -1.19
N GLY A 70 6.28 -2.83 -0.14
CA GLY A 70 6.25 -4.29 -0.29
C GLY A 70 5.00 -4.88 -0.98
N LEU A 71 3.88 -4.15 -1.07
CA LEU A 71 2.77 -4.52 -1.97
C LEU A 71 3.01 -4.00 -3.39
N TRP A 72 3.28 -2.70 -3.51
CA TRP A 72 3.36 -1.98 -4.78
C TRP A 72 4.56 -2.37 -5.64
N ASP A 73 5.62 -2.91 -5.04
CA ASP A 73 6.80 -3.42 -5.74
C ASP A 73 6.48 -4.64 -6.61
N VAL A 74 5.44 -5.41 -6.25
CA VAL A 74 5.10 -6.68 -6.92
C VAL A 74 3.64 -6.75 -7.41
N VAL A 75 2.78 -5.82 -7.01
CA VAL A 75 1.38 -5.74 -7.43
C VAL A 75 1.09 -4.40 -8.09
N SER A 76 0.64 -4.43 -9.35
CA SER A 76 0.24 -3.21 -10.07
C SER A 76 -1.06 -2.63 -9.52
N ASN A 77 -1.25 -1.32 -9.72
CA ASN A 77 -2.46 -0.60 -9.33
C ASN A 77 -3.74 -1.25 -9.88
N GLU A 78 -3.73 -1.66 -11.15
CA GLU A 78 -4.87 -2.29 -11.82
C GLU A 78 -5.20 -3.64 -11.20
N THR A 79 -4.17 -4.43 -10.88
CA THR A 79 -4.32 -5.72 -10.21
C THR A 79 -4.90 -5.53 -8.83
N ALA A 80 -4.36 -4.57 -8.06
CA ALA A 80 -4.82 -4.26 -6.71
C ALA A 80 -6.29 -3.82 -6.71
N CYS A 81 -6.64 -2.88 -7.60
CA CYS A 81 -8.02 -2.42 -7.79
C CYS A 81 -8.95 -3.55 -8.26
N GLY A 82 -8.48 -4.48 -9.09
CA GLY A 82 -9.26 -5.63 -9.53
C GLY A 82 -9.61 -6.58 -8.39
N VAL A 83 -8.64 -6.91 -7.53
CA VAL A 83 -8.86 -7.77 -6.35
C VAL A 83 -9.80 -7.09 -5.36
N ALA A 84 -9.60 -5.80 -5.06
CA ALA A 84 -10.47 -5.04 -4.16
C ALA A 84 -11.92 -5.02 -4.66
N ARG A 85 -12.14 -4.72 -5.96
CA ARG A 85 -13.47 -4.71 -6.56
C ARG A 85 -14.14 -6.08 -6.53
N MET A 86 -13.41 -7.15 -6.82
CA MET A 86 -13.94 -8.51 -6.75
C MET A 86 -14.48 -8.84 -5.34
N CYS A 87 -13.74 -8.47 -4.29
CA CYS A 87 -14.17 -8.69 -2.91
C CYS A 87 -15.40 -7.85 -2.54
N LEU A 88 -15.41 -6.57 -2.92
CA LEU A 88 -16.54 -5.66 -2.66
C LEU A 88 -17.81 -6.07 -3.41
N GLN A 89 -17.69 -6.56 -4.64
CA GLN A 89 -18.83 -7.00 -5.46
C GLN A 89 -19.38 -8.37 -5.06
N SER A 90 -18.56 -9.22 -4.44
CA SER A 90 -19.00 -10.54 -3.92
C SER A 90 -20.05 -10.44 -2.80
N LEU A 91 -20.36 -9.23 -2.33
CA LEU A 91 -21.39 -8.92 -1.33
C LEU A 91 -22.70 -8.43 -1.93
N LYS A 92 -22.78 -8.16 -3.24
CA LYS A 92 -24.00 -7.65 -3.87
C LYS A 92 -24.85 -8.81 -4.37
N PRO A 93 -25.94 -9.22 -3.68
CA PRO A 93 -26.85 -10.20 -4.24
C PRO A 93 -27.43 -9.67 -5.57
N PRO A 94 -27.72 -10.53 -6.55
CA PRO A 94 -28.41 -10.13 -7.76
C PRO A 94 -29.75 -9.51 -7.36
N SER A 95 -30.00 -8.26 -7.75
CA SER A 95 -31.21 -7.54 -7.37
C SER A 95 -32.46 -8.32 -7.83
N PRO A 96 -33.37 -8.73 -6.92
CA PRO A 96 -34.66 -9.27 -7.33
C PRO A 96 -35.53 -8.15 -7.94
N PRO A 97 -36.52 -8.48 -8.80
CA PRO A 97 -37.47 -7.50 -9.31
C PRO A 97 -38.23 -6.84 -8.15
N ARG A 98 -38.33 -5.51 -8.20
CA ARG A 98 -38.85 -4.62 -7.16
C ARG A 98 -40.25 -5.04 -6.68
N SER A 99 -40.38 -5.28 -5.37
CA SER A 99 -41.66 -5.17 -4.65
C SER A 99 -41.57 -4.00 -3.66
N PRO A 100 -42.59 -3.12 -3.58
CA PRO A 100 -42.60 -2.03 -2.62
C PRO A 100 -43.13 -2.54 -1.27
N GLY A 101 -42.24 -2.65 -0.29
CA GLY A 101 -42.60 -3.09 1.06
C GLY A 101 -41.51 -2.74 2.05
N ASN A 102 -41.90 -1.95 3.05
CA ASN A 102 -41.12 -1.32 4.12
C ASN A 102 -40.22 -2.30 4.91
N ASP A 103 -38.96 -1.95 5.18
CA ASP A 103 -38.30 -2.27 6.46
C ASP A 103 -36.96 -1.53 6.69
N ILE A 104 -36.77 -1.08 7.92
CA ILE A 104 -35.57 -0.42 8.44
C ILE A 104 -34.42 -1.44 8.47
N THR A 105 -33.41 -1.27 7.62
CA THR A 105 -32.19 -2.10 7.62
C THR A 105 -30.96 -1.22 7.82
N VAL A 106 -30.68 -0.91 9.08
CA VAL A 106 -29.42 -0.28 9.51
C VAL A 106 -28.77 -1.22 10.53
N THR A 107 -27.95 -2.16 10.05
CA THR A 107 -26.88 -2.86 10.83
C THR A 107 -26.07 -3.87 9.99
N ALA A 108 -26.63 -4.49 8.93
CA ALA A 108 -25.93 -5.54 8.18
C ALA A 108 -24.92 -5.05 7.10
N ALA A 109 -25.07 -3.81 6.62
CA ALA A 109 -24.17 -3.24 5.60
C ALA A 109 -22.77 -2.94 6.16
N GLY A 110 -22.68 -2.68 7.48
CA GLY A 110 -21.45 -2.50 8.26
C GLY A 110 -20.53 -3.72 8.15
N GLU A 111 -20.98 -4.81 8.76
CA GLU A 111 -20.23 -6.08 8.89
C GLU A 111 -19.88 -6.72 7.54
N SER A 112 -20.78 -6.58 6.56
CA SER A 112 -20.57 -7.13 5.23
C SER A 112 -19.34 -6.53 4.54
N SER A 113 -19.21 -5.21 4.57
CA SER A 113 -18.09 -4.52 3.89
C SER A 113 -16.76 -4.72 4.61
N ASP A 114 -16.78 -4.72 5.95
CA ASP A 114 -15.59 -4.98 6.75
C ASP A 114 -14.98 -6.34 6.40
N LYS A 115 -15.85 -7.34 6.13
CA LYS A 115 -15.44 -8.65 5.63
C LYS A 115 -14.82 -8.57 4.23
N ALA A 116 -15.41 -7.84 3.29
CA ALA A 116 -14.82 -7.69 1.95
C ALA A 116 -13.45 -6.98 2.00
N CYS A 117 -13.28 -5.99 2.87
CA CYS A 117 -12.01 -5.32 3.07
C CYS A 117 -10.96 -6.25 3.67
N SER A 118 -11.35 -7.05 4.67
CA SER A 118 -10.48 -8.10 5.22
C SER A 118 -10.09 -9.13 4.15
N ASP A 119 -11.05 -9.60 3.34
CA ASP A 119 -10.79 -10.56 2.27
C ASP A 119 -9.85 -9.98 1.21
N ALA A 120 -10.08 -8.73 0.79
CA ALA A 120 -9.22 -8.01 -0.16
C ALA A 120 -7.80 -7.87 0.38
N SER A 121 -7.64 -7.44 1.64
CA SER A 121 -6.34 -7.31 2.30
C SER A 121 -5.58 -8.64 2.35
N ILE A 122 -6.26 -9.74 2.71
CA ILE A 122 -5.66 -11.07 2.76
C ILE A 122 -5.23 -11.53 1.37
N LEU A 123 -6.07 -11.34 0.34
CA LEU A 123 -5.76 -11.75 -1.02
C LEU A 123 -4.61 -10.95 -1.62
N LEU A 124 -4.59 -9.63 -1.41
CA LEU A 124 -3.49 -8.77 -1.84
C LEU A 124 -2.18 -9.15 -1.15
N THR A 125 -2.22 -9.40 0.16
CA THR A 125 -1.04 -9.86 0.92
C THR A 125 -0.54 -11.21 0.40
N LYS A 126 -1.42 -12.17 0.19
CA LYS A 126 -1.06 -13.49 -0.38
C LYS A 126 -0.49 -13.37 -1.79
N LEU A 127 -1.06 -12.51 -2.62
CA LEU A 127 -0.59 -12.24 -3.98
C LEU A 127 0.82 -11.65 -3.96
N ALA A 128 1.08 -10.67 -3.10
CA ALA A 128 2.40 -10.07 -2.94
C ALA A 128 3.44 -11.11 -2.50
N LEU A 129 3.11 -11.91 -1.47
CA LEU A 129 3.98 -12.99 -1.01
C LEU A 129 4.29 -14.02 -2.10
N ALA A 130 3.28 -14.41 -2.89
CA ALA A 130 3.46 -15.37 -3.98
C ALA A 130 4.37 -14.81 -5.10
N ARG A 131 4.29 -13.51 -5.39
CA ARG A 131 5.13 -12.85 -6.42
C ARG A 131 6.54 -12.54 -5.93
N HIS A 132 6.71 -12.21 -4.66
CA HIS A 132 8.04 -12.20 -4.04
C HIS A 132 8.68 -13.59 -4.06
N SER A 133 7.87 -14.64 -3.88
CA SER A 133 8.36 -16.02 -3.84
C SER A 133 8.88 -16.51 -5.20
N THR A 134 8.48 -15.95 -6.34
CA THR A 134 8.95 -16.40 -7.66
C THR A 134 10.41 -16.07 -7.93
N ASP A 135 10.98 -15.05 -7.28
CA ASP A 135 12.41 -14.71 -7.40
C ASP A 135 13.29 -15.55 -6.46
N THR A 136 12.70 -16.17 -5.43
CA THR A 136 13.41 -17.02 -4.45
C THR A 136 13.32 -18.53 -4.72
N ALA A 137 12.55 -18.97 -5.71
CA ALA A 137 12.28 -20.40 -5.93
C ALA A 137 13.49 -21.23 -6.42
N SER A 138 14.67 -20.62 -6.61
CA SER A 138 15.91 -21.33 -6.95
C SER A 138 16.85 -21.59 -5.75
N SER A 139 16.58 -21.06 -4.55
CA SER A 139 17.40 -21.42 -3.39
C SER A 139 16.63 -21.45 -2.08
N LEU A 140 16.79 -22.59 -1.39
CA LEU A 140 16.60 -22.79 0.05
C LEU A 140 15.24 -23.34 0.50
N ARG A 141 15.13 -24.66 0.33
CA ARG A 141 14.78 -25.55 1.45
C ARG A 141 15.49 -25.08 2.73
N GLU A 142 14.69 -24.84 3.77
CA GLU A 142 14.99 -25.02 5.19
C GLU A 142 16.41 -24.67 5.67
N THR A 143 16.55 -23.54 6.38
CA THR A 143 17.37 -23.49 7.59
C THR A 143 16.85 -22.43 8.56
N ARG A 144 16.87 -22.82 9.84
CA ARG A 144 16.47 -22.07 11.03
C ARG A 144 17.39 -20.88 11.29
N GLY A 145 16.77 -19.77 11.72
CA GLY A 145 17.23 -18.87 12.78
C GLY A 145 18.57 -18.15 12.62
N TRP A 146 18.52 -16.84 12.39
CA TRP A 146 19.06 -15.82 13.31
C TRP A 146 18.62 -14.42 12.90
N GLY A 147 18.59 -13.55 13.92
CA GLY A 147 17.81 -12.32 13.98
C GLY A 147 18.34 -11.12 13.20
N GLY A 148 17.48 -10.13 13.07
CA GLY A 148 17.80 -8.83 12.47
C GLY A 148 16.55 -8.14 11.95
N VAL A 149 15.79 -7.51 12.86
CA VAL A 149 14.77 -6.47 12.60
C VAL A 149 13.80 -6.74 11.44
N GLY A 150 12.80 -7.58 11.73
CA GLY A 150 11.62 -7.67 10.87
C GLY A 150 10.84 -6.36 10.91
N TRP A 151 10.89 -5.60 9.82
CA TRP A 151 9.74 -4.78 9.45
C TRP A 151 8.67 -5.76 8.98
N GLY A 152 7.91 -6.29 9.94
CA GLY A 152 6.64 -6.94 9.64
C GLY A 152 5.74 -5.87 9.05
N GLY A 153 5.68 -5.82 7.72
CA GLY A 153 4.80 -4.94 6.97
C GLY A 153 3.35 -5.30 7.27
N THR A 154 2.81 -4.74 8.35
CA THR A 154 1.37 -4.73 8.56
C THR A 154 0.79 -3.77 7.53
N PHE A 155 0.13 -4.33 6.51
CA PHE A 155 -0.63 -3.57 5.53
C PHE A 155 -1.88 -3.00 6.23
N PHE A 156 -2.05 -1.69 6.19
CA PHE A 156 -3.22 -1.01 6.75
C PHE A 156 -4.14 -0.56 5.61
N PHE A 157 -5.19 -1.35 5.35
CA PHE A 157 -6.28 -0.93 4.48
C PHE A 157 -7.27 -0.08 5.30
N PHE A 158 -7.60 1.12 4.84
CA PHE A 158 -8.66 1.93 5.41
C PHE A 158 -9.89 1.86 4.51
N GLU A 159 -10.95 1.23 5.01
CA GLU A 159 -12.29 1.47 4.50
C GLU A 159 -12.85 2.71 5.20
N TYR A 160 -13.26 3.73 4.44
CA TYR A 160 -14.01 4.86 4.99
C TYR A 160 -15.46 4.76 4.54
N LYS A 161 -16.34 4.39 5.47
CA LYS A 161 -17.79 4.50 5.30
C LYS A 161 -18.28 5.84 5.85
N ASN A 162 -19.25 6.42 5.15
CA ASN A 162 -20.05 7.54 5.62
C ASN A 162 -20.76 7.21 6.93
#